data_AF-S6G662-F1
#
_entry.id   AF-S6G662-F1
#
_cell.length_a   1.000
_cell.length_b   1.000
_cell.length_c   1.000
_cell.angle_alpha   90.00
_cell.angle_beta   90.00
_cell.angle_gamma   90.00
#
_symmetry.space_group_name_H-M   'P 1'
#
loop_
_entity.id
_entity.type
_entity.pdbx_description
1 polymer ?
#
loop_
_entity_poly.entity_id
_entity_poly.type
_entity_poly.pdbx_seq_one_letter_code
_entity_poly.pdbx_strand_id
1 'polypeptide(L)'
;MKNKTKGISDSGSKEDEADTVYLLAKELAYDVVTGQTDNLAAALAKTSGKDIVQFAKAVEISHPTIDGKVCETKTGSGSYYGQYADKTGTSGTDATAVCGGAANGTGTSNRTKEVLKHFVKKTLKEDGNGNWPTSKTSTGAPASDTNDNAKAVAKDLVALNRDEKTIVAGLLAKTIEGGEVVEIRAVSSTSVMVNACYDLLSEGLGVVPYACVGLGGNFVGVVDGHITIRPSLTLYAPSK
;
A
#
# COMPACT_ATOMS: atom_id res chain seq x y z
N MET A 1 -20.41 -47.29 -23.51
CA MET A 1 -20.36 -46.00 -22.78
C MET A 1 -19.69 -44.97 -23.67
N LYS A 2 -20.40 -43.90 -24.02
CA LYS A 2 -19.92 -42.78 -24.85
C LYS A 2 -19.79 -41.58 -23.92
N ASN A 3 -18.56 -41.13 -23.61
CA ASN A 3 -18.36 -39.87 -22.91
C ASN A 3 -18.35 -38.72 -23.90
N LYS A 4 -19.34 -37.84 -23.80
CA LYS A 4 -19.39 -36.52 -24.45
C LYS A 4 -18.65 -35.52 -23.58
N THR A 5 -17.64 -34.89 -24.17
CA THR A 5 -17.06 -33.61 -23.75
C THR A 5 -18.03 -32.47 -24.14
N LYS A 6 -18.20 -31.43 -23.29
CA LYS A 6 -18.15 -29.99 -23.63
C LYS A 6 -18.85 -29.08 -22.60
N GLY A 7 -18.19 -27.94 -22.32
CA GLY A 7 -18.72 -26.70 -21.73
C GLY A 7 -17.64 -26.03 -20.87
N ILE A 8 -16.58 -25.44 -21.44
CA ILE A 8 -16.46 -23.99 -21.77
C ILE A 8 -17.39 -23.12 -20.91
N SER A 9 -16.80 -22.49 -19.90
CA SER A 9 -17.21 -21.17 -19.39
C SER A 9 -16.00 -20.25 -19.51
N ASP A 10 -16.09 -19.40 -20.52
CA ASP A 10 -15.25 -18.24 -20.76
C ASP A 10 -15.68 -17.15 -19.76
N SER A 11 -14.77 -16.73 -18.88
CA SER A 11 -14.92 -15.49 -18.12
C SER A 11 -13.54 -14.88 -18.05
N GLY A 12 -13.30 -13.91 -18.93
CA GLY A 12 -12.01 -13.29 -19.16
C GLY A 12 -11.40 -12.74 -17.88
N SER A 13 -10.28 -13.35 -17.49
CA SER A 13 -9.30 -12.79 -16.59
C SER A 13 -8.72 -11.53 -17.23
N LYS A 14 -9.23 -10.38 -16.82
CA LYS A 14 -8.50 -9.11 -16.87
C LYS A 14 -7.73 -8.94 -15.55
N GLU A 15 -6.96 -9.96 -15.17
CA GLU A 15 -6.24 -10.01 -13.89
C GLU A 15 -4.72 -10.13 -14.07
N ASP A 16 -4.18 -9.98 -15.27
CA ASP A 16 -2.80 -10.37 -15.53
C ASP A 16 -1.77 -9.20 -15.45
N GLU A 17 -2.20 -7.98 -15.11
CA GLU A 17 -1.26 -6.83 -14.93
C GLU A 17 -1.20 -6.25 -13.50
N ALA A 18 -2.15 -6.59 -12.61
CA ALA A 18 -2.12 -6.10 -11.23
C ALA A 18 -1.31 -7.02 -10.29
N ASP A 19 -1.23 -8.32 -10.60
CA ASP A 19 -0.67 -9.33 -9.68
C ASP A 19 0.86 -9.35 -9.61
N THR A 20 1.56 -8.94 -10.68
CA THR A 20 3.04 -8.99 -10.71
C THR A 20 3.69 -7.82 -9.97
N VAL A 21 3.01 -6.67 -9.85
CA VAL A 21 3.49 -5.52 -9.07
C VAL A 21 3.20 -5.70 -7.56
N TYR A 22 2.25 -6.57 -7.21
CA TYR A 22 1.75 -6.75 -5.85
C TYR A 22 2.55 -7.74 -4.97
N LEU A 23 3.42 -8.57 -5.55
CA LEU A 23 4.15 -9.63 -4.82
C LEU A 23 5.17 -9.11 -3.78
N LEU A 24 5.38 -7.79 -3.67
CA LEU A 24 6.23 -7.15 -2.66
C LEU A 24 5.52 -6.01 -1.91
N ALA A 25 4.21 -5.82 -2.11
CA ALA A 25 3.48 -4.74 -1.42
C ALA A 25 3.51 -5.01 0.08
N LYS A 26 4.22 -4.16 0.83
CA LYS A 26 4.20 -4.26 2.28
C LYS A 26 2.84 -3.77 2.80
N GLU A 27 2.55 -4.13 4.04
CA GLU A 27 1.19 -4.27 4.57
C GLU A 27 0.29 -3.04 4.32
N LEU A 28 0.84 -1.81 4.33
CA LEU A 28 0.06 -0.59 4.14
C LEU A 28 -0.54 -0.47 2.73
N ALA A 29 0.23 -0.82 1.70
CA ALA A 29 -0.20 -0.73 0.30
C ALA A 29 -1.30 -1.76 0.00
N TYR A 30 -1.19 -2.95 0.59
CA TYR A 30 -2.20 -3.99 0.46
C TYR A 30 -3.51 -3.61 1.16
N ASP A 31 -3.44 -3.10 2.39
CA ASP A 31 -4.64 -2.75 3.15
C ASP A 31 -5.45 -1.61 2.50
N VAL A 32 -4.79 -0.64 1.85
CA VAL A 32 -5.49 0.44 1.12
C VAL A 32 -6.30 -0.08 -0.06
N VAL A 33 -5.70 -0.94 -0.90
CA VAL A 33 -6.37 -1.44 -2.12
C VAL A 33 -7.44 -2.47 -1.80
N THR A 34 -7.23 -3.31 -0.78
CA THR A 34 -8.22 -4.29 -0.32
C THR A 34 -9.30 -3.67 0.58
N GLY A 35 -9.11 -2.43 1.04
CA GLY A 35 -10.07 -1.70 1.85
C GLY A 35 -10.13 -2.14 3.32
N GLN A 36 -9.06 -2.73 3.84
CA GLN A 36 -8.97 -3.18 5.23
C GLN A 36 -8.71 -1.99 6.17
N THR A 37 -9.75 -1.22 6.45
CA THR A 37 -9.65 0.05 7.21
C THR A 37 -9.03 -0.13 8.59
N ASP A 38 -9.40 -1.19 9.33
CA ASP A 38 -8.90 -1.41 10.69
C ASP A 38 -7.43 -1.84 10.72
N ASN A 39 -7.02 -2.71 9.79
CA ASN A 39 -5.63 -3.14 9.65
C ASN A 39 -4.74 -1.97 9.21
N LEU A 40 -5.21 -1.20 8.22
CA LEU A 40 -4.55 0.02 7.76
C LEU A 40 -4.38 1.03 8.90
N ALA A 41 -5.44 1.27 9.69
CA ALA A 41 -5.38 2.17 10.83
C ALA A 41 -4.38 1.71 11.89
N ALA A 42 -4.33 0.40 12.17
CA ALA A 42 -3.39 -0.17 13.13
C ALA A 42 -1.93 -0.08 12.64
N ALA A 43 -1.69 -0.30 11.35
CA ALA A 43 -0.38 -0.17 10.73
C ALA A 43 0.07 1.29 10.68
N LEU A 44 -0.80 2.22 10.22
CA LEU A 44 -0.53 3.66 10.22
C LEU A 44 -0.27 4.21 11.63
N ALA A 45 -0.95 3.69 12.65
CA ALA A 45 -0.72 4.10 14.03
C ALA A 45 0.69 3.72 14.54
N LYS A 46 1.33 2.69 13.97
CA LYS A 46 2.71 2.30 14.27
C LYS A 46 3.74 3.07 13.43
N THR A 47 3.30 3.69 12.34
CA THR A 47 4.15 4.52 11.49
C THR A 47 4.51 5.83 12.20
N SER A 48 5.76 6.27 12.05
CA SER A 48 6.19 7.53 12.64
C SER A 48 5.48 8.71 11.98
N GLY A 49 5.13 9.74 12.75
CA GLY A 49 4.48 10.92 12.18
C GLY A 49 5.36 11.64 11.14
N LYS A 50 6.69 11.50 11.22
CA LYS A 50 7.63 12.01 10.21
C LYS A 50 7.45 11.33 8.86
N ASP A 51 7.24 10.02 8.84
CA ASP A 51 7.01 9.28 7.59
C ASP A 51 5.64 9.65 6.99
N ILE A 52 4.65 9.93 7.84
CA ILE A 52 3.33 10.43 7.41
C ILE A 52 3.45 11.84 6.81
N VAL A 53 4.27 12.71 7.39
CA VAL A 53 4.58 14.04 6.83
C VAL A 53 5.22 13.88 5.44
N GLN A 54 6.16 12.94 5.27
CA GLN A 54 6.79 12.67 3.97
C GLN A 54 5.81 12.11 2.94
N PHE A 55 4.98 11.16 3.35
CA PHE A 55 3.90 10.62 2.54
C PHE A 55 2.97 11.74 2.04
N ALA A 56 2.49 12.58 2.94
CA ALA A 56 1.59 13.67 2.58
C ALA A 56 2.23 14.69 1.63
N LYS A 57 3.51 15.03 1.83
CA LYS A 57 4.25 15.88 0.88
C LYS A 57 4.35 15.25 -0.51
N ALA A 58 4.56 13.93 -0.59
CA ALA A 58 4.59 13.23 -1.87
C ALA A 58 3.22 13.23 -2.56
N VAL A 59 2.13 13.09 -1.79
CA VAL A 59 0.74 13.21 -2.28
C VAL A 59 0.47 14.63 -2.78
N GLU A 60 0.83 15.66 -2.01
CA GLU A 60 0.64 17.07 -2.41
C GLU A 60 1.33 17.40 -3.74
N ILE A 61 2.58 16.96 -3.91
CA ILE A 61 3.37 17.25 -5.11
C ILE A 61 2.87 16.47 -6.32
N SER A 62 2.57 15.18 -6.14
CA SER A 62 2.31 14.28 -7.27
C SER A 62 0.84 14.23 -7.66
N HIS A 63 -0.07 14.34 -6.68
CA HIS A 63 -1.51 14.12 -6.84
C HIS A 63 -2.32 15.11 -5.96
N PRO A 64 -2.31 16.42 -6.26
CA PRO A 64 -3.01 17.43 -5.45
C PRO A 64 -4.53 17.22 -5.39
N THR A 65 -5.12 16.51 -6.35
CA THR A 65 -6.53 16.09 -6.31
C THR A 65 -6.82 15.07 -5.22
N ILE A 66 -5.86 14.19 -4.90
CA ILE A 66 -5.96 13.22 -3.81
C ILE A 66 -5.71 13.92 -2.47
N ASP A 67 -4.71 14.81 -2.39
CA ASP A 67 -4.48 15.67 -1.22
C ASP A 67 -5.77 16.37 -0.79
N GLY A 68 -6.54 16.88 -1.76
CA GLY A 68 -7.82 17.56 -1.54
C GLY A 68 -8.96 16.70 -0.99
N LYS A 69 -8.84 15.37 -1.02
CA LYS A 69 -9.88 14.42 -0.56
C LYS A 69 -9.57 13.79 0.80
N VAL A 70 -8.30 13.79 1.19
CA VAL A 70 -7.84 13.17 2.42
C VAL A 70 -7.79 14.21 3.53
N CYS A 71 -8.27 13.89 4.71
CA CYS A 71 -8.36 14.81 5.84
C CYS A 71 -9.11 16.10 5.45
N GLU A 72 -10.15 16.00 4.63
CA GLU A 72 -10.98 17.15 4.28
C GLU A 72 -11.82 17.57 5.50
N THR A 73 -11.60 18.78 6.02
CA THR A 73 -12.33 19.25 7.20
C THR A 73 -13.81 19.41 6.90
N LYS A 74 -14.62 19.14 7.93
CA LYS A 74 -16.08 19.04 7.81
C LYS A 74 -16.78 20.21 8.47
N THR A 75 -18.03 20.43 8.09
CA THR A 75 -18.88 21.40 8.78
C THR A 75 -19.38 20.84 10.10
N GLY A 76 -19.42 21.69 11.12
CA GLY A 76 -20.08 21.38 12.40
C GLY A 76 -21.58 21.67 12.37
N SER A 77 -22.10 22.20 13.48
CA SER A 77 -23.44 22.77 13.59
C SER A 77 -23.52 24.15 12.90
N GLY A 78 -23.37 24.17 11.57
CA GLY A 78 -23.40 25.39 10.76
C GLY A 78 -22.78 25.19 9.37
N SER A 79 -22.46 26.28 8.69
CA SER A 79 -21.84 26.27 7.36
C SER A 79 -20.31 26.49 7.38
N TYR A 80 -19.69 26.35 8.55
CA TYR A 80 -18.28 26.61 8.77
C TYR A 80 -17.50 25.32 8.99
N TYR A 81 -16.31 25.26 8.41
CA TYR A 81 -15.43 24.09 8.43
C TYR A 81 -14.48 24.12 9.62
N GLY A 82 -14.04 22.95 10.06
CA GLY A 82 -12.90 22.84 10.97
C GLY A 82 -11.64 23.49 10.37
N GLN A 83 -10.84 24.09 11.24
CA GLN A 83 -9.53 24.66 10.93
C GLN A 83 -8.47 23.87 11.69
N TYR A 84 -7.45 23.38 10.98
CA TYR A 84 -6.38 22.63 11.62
C TYR A 84 -5.55 23.50 12.55
N ALA A 85 -5.31 22.96 13.75
CA ALA A 85 -4.56 23.61 14.81
C ALA A 85 -3.74 22.60 15.63
N ASP A 86 -2.95 23.12 16.56
CA ASP A 86 -2.13 22.34 17.49
C ASP A 86 -2.95 21.44 18.44
N LYS A 87 -4.17 21.87 18.78
CA LYS A 87 -5.09 21.16 19.66
C LYS A 87 -6.53 21.38 19.20
N THR A 88 -7.39 20.39 19.43
CA THR A 88 -8.84 20.58 19.28
C THR A 88 -9.35 21.54 20.37
N GLY A 89 -10.10 22.56 19.96
CA GLY A 89 -10.64 23.58 20.85
C GLY A 89 -11.91 23.15 21.60
N THR A 90 -12.36 24.00 22.51
CA THR A 90 -13.63 23.86 23.23
C THR A 90 -14.81 24.32 22.36
N SER A 91 -16.03 24.20 22.90
CA SER A 91 -17.23 24.68 22.20
C SER A 91 -17.15 26.17 21.86
N GLY A 92 -17.59 26.52 20.65
CA GLY A 92 -17.50 27.86 20.05
C GLY A 92 -16.31 28.07 19.10
N THR A 93 -15.41 27.09 18.92
CA THR A 93 -14.18 27.23 18.13
C THR A 93 -14.18 26.37 16.86
N ASP A 94 -13.42 26.77 15.83
CA ASP A 94 -13.19 25.98 14.61
C ASP A 94 -11.92 25.12 14.69
N ALA A 95 -11.10 25.30 15.71
CA ALA A 95 -9.83 24.59 15.89
C ALA A 95 -10.03 23.08 16.07
N THR A 96 -9.41 22.29 15.19
CA THR A 96 -9.36 20.82 15.27
C THR A 96 -7.93 20.31 15.10
N ALA A 97 -7.56 19.30 15.88
CA ALA A 97 -6.33 18.53 15.70
C ALA A 97 -6.61 17.12 15.11
N VAL A 98 -7.84 16.89 14.65
CA VAL A 98 -8.29 15.61 14.10
C VAL A 98 -8.40 15.70 12.58
N CYS A 99 -7.77 14.79 11.84
CA CYS A 99 -7.93 14.63 10.40
C CYS A 99 -9.42 14.50 10.04
N GLY A 100 -9.89 15.37 9.14
CA GLY A 100 -11.30 15.47 8.75
C GLY A 100 -12.22 16.02 9.84
N GLY A 101 -11.66 16.67 10.86
CA GLY A 101 -12.38 17.23 12.00
C GLY A 101 -13.37 18.33 11.59
N ALA A 102 -14.44 18.46 12.38
CA ALA A 102 -15.47 19.46 12.18
C ALA A 102 -15.28 20.67 13.10
N ALA A 103 -15.85 21.80 12.70
CA ALA A 103 -16.00 22.97 13.57
C ALA A 103 -16.82 22.62 14.82
N ASN A 104 -16.42 23.11 15.99
CA ASN A 104 -17.06 22.83 17.26
C ASN A 104 -17.88 24.04 17.73
N GLY A 105 -18.97 24.38 17.03
CA GLY A 105 -19.96 25.36 17.47
C GLY A 105 -20.31 26.46 16.45
N THR A 106 -21.24 27.34 16.84
CA THR A 106 -21.86 28.36 15.97
C THR A 106 -21.11 29.68 15.87
N GLY A 107 -20.10 29.91 16.73
CA GLY A 107 -19.25 31.10 16.73
C GLY A 107 -18.10 31.08 15.71
N THR A 108 -18.13 30.12 14.78
CA THR A 108 -17.05 29.86 13.83
C THR A 108 -17.17 30.71 12.57
N SER A 109 -16.03 31.01 11.94
CA SER A 109 -15.97 31.87 10.75
C SER A 109 -15.25 31.24 9.56
N ASN A 110 -14.59 30.09 9.74
CA ASN A 110 -13.84 29.45 8.68
C ASN A 110 -14.77 28.87 7.59
N ARG A 111 -14.74 29.47 6.40
CA ARG A 111 -15.52 29.03 5.23
C ARG A 111 -14.72 28.18 4.25
N THR A 112 -13.43 27.98 4.51
CA THR A 112 -12.53 27.23 3.64
C THR A 112 -12.25 25.87 4.22
N LYS A 113 -12.44 24.84 3.40
CA LYS A 113 -12.02 23.48 3.72
C LYS A 113 -10.51 23.41 3.82
N GLU A 114 -10.04 22.64 4.79
CA GLU A 114 -8.63 22.30 4.91
C GLU A 114 -8.46 20.81 4.63
N VAL A 115 -7.29 20.43 4.11
CA VAL A 115 -7.05 19.09 3.56
C VAL A 115 -5.72 18.54 4.09
N LEU A 116 -5.26 17.38 3.59
CA LEU A 116 -4.11 16.65 4.13
C LEU A 116 -2.85 17.52 4.31
N LYS A 117 -2.43 18.32 3.33
CA LYS A 117 -1.28 19.24 3.50
C LYS A 117 -1.46 20.26 4.63
N HIS A 118 -2.69 20.71 4.89
CA HIS A 118 -2.98 21.65 5.99
C HIS A 118 -2.93 20.95 7.33
N PHE A 119 -3.45 19.72 7.41
CA PHE A 119 -3.32 18.84 8.58
C PHE A 119 -1.84 18.63 8.92
N VAL A 120 -1.01 18.32 7.93
CA VAL A 120 0.42 18.12 8.12
C VAL A 120 1.09 19.40 8.60
N LYS A 121 0.86 20.52 7.92
CA LYS A 121 1.49 21.81 8.23
C LYS A 121 1.10 22.36 9.61
N LYS A 122 -0.18 22.26 9.98
CA LYS A 122 -0.74 22.94 11.16
C LYS A 122 -0.91 22.02 12.36
N THR A 123 -1.09 20.72 12.16
CA THR A 123 -1.45 19.78 13.23
C THR A 123 -0.35 18.75 13.49
N LEU A 124 0.22 18.13 12.45
CA LEU A 124 1.37 17.23 12.63
C LEU A 124 2.67 17.97 12.89
N LYS A 125 2.80 19.15 12.27
CA LYS A 125 4.03 19.95 12.16
C LYS A 125 5.10 19.21 11.35
N GLU A 126 6.15 19.94 10.97
CA GLU A 126 7.23 19.41 10.13
C GLU A 126 7.99 18.24 10.77
N ASP A 127 8.00 18.15 12.10
CA ASP A 127 8.64 17.07 12.86
C ASP A 127 7.74 15.83 13.02
N GLY A 128 6.45 15.93 12.69
CA GLY A 128 5.48 14.83 12.81
C GLY A 128 5.11 14.43 14.24
N ASN A 129 5.59 15.15 15.25
CA ASN A 129 5.40 14.81 16.68
C ASN A 129 4.24 15.59 17.34
N GLY A 130 3.51 16.39 16.56
CA GLY A 130 2.42 17.22 17.06
C GLY A 130 1.24 16.39 17.59
N ASN A 131 0.59 15.64 16.71
CA ASN A 131 -0.73 15.03 16.95
C ASN A 131 -0.85 13.64 16.29
N TRP A 132 0.27 12.95 16.05
CA TRP A 132 0.27 11.59 15.48
C TRP A 132 0.65 10.54 16.52
N PRO A 133 0.00 9.35 16.54
CA PRO A 133 -1.22 8.97 15.80
C PRO A 133 -2.52 9.43 16.48
N THR A 134 -2.42 10.07 17.65
CA THR A 134 -3.55 10.52 18.47
C THR A 134 -3.54 12.04 18.61
N SER A 135 -4.69 12.68 18.41
CA SER A 135 -4.86 14.12 18.54
C SER A 135 -4.77 14.59 19.99
N LYS A 136 -4.41 15.86 20.20
CA LYS A 136 -4.42 16.53 21.49
C LYS A 136 -5.62 17.47 21.57
N THR A 137 -6.21 17.58 22.75
CA THR A 137 -7.33 18.47 22.99
C THR A 137 -6.95 19.56 24.00
N SER A 138 -7.65 20.69 23.94
CA SER A 138 -7.46 21.81 24.87
C SER A 138 -8.05 21.48 26.24
N THR A 139 -7.58 22.16 27.29
CA THR A 139 -8.15 21.99 28.64
C THR A 139 -9.66 22.30 28.61
N GLY A 140 -10.48 21.37 29.07
CA GLY A 140 -11.94 21.48 29.05
C GLY A 140 -12.62 21.02 27.76
N ALA A 141 -11.86 20.58 26.75
CA ALA A 141 -12.40 19.85 25.61
C ALA A 141 -12.50 18.33 25.94
N PRO A 142 -13.36 17.57 25.24
CA PRO A 142 -13.39 16.12 25.36
C PRO A 142 -12.01 15.48 25.17
N ALA A 143 -11.76 14.35 25.83
CA ALA A 143 -10.55 13.58 25.58
C ALA A 143 -10.57 13.06 24.13
N SER A 144 -9.38 12.96 23.52
CA SER A 144 -9.23 12.33 22.21
C SER A 144 -9.35 10.82 22.31
N ASP A 145 -9.88 10.20 21.25
CA ASP A 145 -9.89 8.76 21.13
C ASP A 145 -8.51 8.24 20.73
N THR A 146 -8.12 7.09 21.26
CA THR A 146 -6.84 6.45 20.90
C THR A 146 -6.74 6.22 19.39
N ASN A 147 -5.66 6.71 18.79
CA ASN A 147 -5.32 6.61 17.37
C ASN A 147 -6.37 7.23 16.43
N ASP A 148 -7.12 8.24 16.89
CA ASP A 148 -8.15 8.92 16.10
C ASP A 148 -7.64 9.42 14.74
N ASN A 149 -6.45 10.02 14.69
CA ASN A 149 -5.86 10.50 13.44
C ASN A 149 -5.46 9.37 12.48
N ALA A 150 -4.86 8.29 13.00
CA ALA A 150 -4.54 7.14 12.16
C ALA A 150 -5.81 6.47 11.58
N LYS A 151 -6.86 6.35 12.39
CA LYS A 151 -8.18 5.84 11.96
C LYS A 151 -8.83 6.75 10.92
N ALA A 152 -8.78 8.07 11.13
CA ALA A 152 -9.35 9.03 10.20
C ALA A 152 -8.64 9.02 8.85
N VAL A 153 -7.31 9.02 8.83
CA VAL A 153 -6.52 8.90 7.61
C VAL A 153 -6.84 7.58 6.90
N ALA A 154 -6.81 6.44 7.60
CA ALA A 154 -7.12 5.14 7.01
C ALA A 154 -8.50 5.12 6.33
N LYS A 155 -9.50 5.68 7.00
CA LYS A 155 -10.87 5.77 6.49
C LYS A 155 -10.96 6.58 5.20
N ASP A 156 -10.29 7.72 5.15
CA ASP A 156 -10.28 8.57 3.95
C ASP A 156 -9.52 7.90 2.80
N LEU A 157 -8.39 7.23 3.05
CA LEU A 157 -7.64 6.49 2.03
C LEU A 157 -8.45 5.32 1.45
N VAL A 158 -9.18 4.59 2.29
CA VAL A 158 -10.05 3.48 1.83
C VAL A 158 -11.32 3.99 1.14
N ALA A 159 -11.72 5.24 1.34
CA ALA A 159 -12.86 5.85 0.65
C ALA A 159 -12.54 6.36 -0.77
N LEU A 160 -11.26 6.39 -1.16
CA LEU A 160 -10.83 6.79 -2.50
C LEU A 160 -11.33 5.83 -3.59
N ASN A 161 -11.34 6.29 -4.84
CA ASN A 161 -11.66 5.41 -5.97
C ASN A 161 -10.53 4.40 -6.22
N ARG A 162 -10.78 3.40 -7.09
CA ARG A 162 -9.82 2.31 -7.36
C ARG A 162 -8.45 2.83 -7.80
N ASP A 163 -8.40 3.75 -8.76
CA ASP A 163 -7.16 4.24 -9.34
C ASP A 163 -6.38 5.10 -8.33
N GLU A 164 -7.10 5.93 -7.56
CA GLU A 164 -6.54 6.74 -6.47
C GLU A 164 -5.97 5.88 -5.34
N LYS A 165 -6.62 4.76 -5.01
CA LYS A 165 -6.10 3.78 -4.05
C LYS A 165 -4.79 3.17 -4.51
N THR A 166 -4.69 2.77 -5.77
CA THR A 166 -3.45 2.22 -6.34
C THR A 166 -2.31 3.24 -6.29
N ILE A 167 -2.59 4.50 -6.59
CA ILE A 167 -1.62 5.60 -6.50
C ILE A 167 -1.14 5.78 -5.05
N VAL A 168 -2.07 5.87 -4.09
CA VAL A 168 -1.75 6.05 -2.67
C VAL A 168 -0.98 4.87 -2.12
N ALA A 169 -1.37 3.65 -2.47
CA ALA A 169 -0.67 2.43 -2.09
C ALA A 169 0.78 2.45 -2.58
N GLY A 170 1.00 2.85 -3.84
CA GLY A 170 2.35 3.03 -4.38
C GLY A 170 3.17 4.11 -3.66
N LEU A 171 2.52 5.23 -3.29
CA LEU A 171 3.18 6.28 -2.51
C LEU A 171 3.55 5.81 -1.10
N LEU A 172 2.65 5.12 -0.39
CA LEU A 172 2.92 4.54 0.93
C LEU A 172 4.09 3.55 0.87
N ALA A 173 4.08 2.66 -0.13
CA ALA A 173 5.15 1.70 -0.38
C ALA A 173 6.50 2.42 -0.60
N LYS A 174 6.49 3.52 -1.33
CA LYS A 174 7.70 4.29 -1.64
C LYS A 174 8.21 5.10 -0.45
N THR A 175 7.33 5.79 0.27
CA THR A 175 7.74 6.79 1.28
C THR A 175 7.91 6.21 2.67
N ILE A 176 7.02 5.31 3.09
CA ILE A 176 6.98 4.80 4.48
C ILE A 176 7.73 3.48 4.55
N GLU A 177 7.49 2.65 3.56
CA GLU A 177 8.05 1.33 3.51
C GLU A 177 9.46 1.33 2.88
N GLY A 178 9.87 2.39 2.18
CA GLY A 178 11.20 2.46 1.57
C GLY A 178 11.37 1.55 0.36
N GLY A 179 10.28 1.27 -0.35
CA GLY A 179 10.31 0.64 -1.67
C GLY A 179 10.86 1.62 -2.70
N GLU A 180 12.14 1.49 -3.06
CA GLU A 180 12.63 2.12 -4.29
C GLU A 180 11.99 1.38 -5.47
N VAL A 181 11.08 2.06 -6.18
CA VAL A 181 10.55 1.56 -7.45
C VAL A 181 11.67 1.68 -8.48
N VAL A 182 12.48 0.63 -8.60
CA VAL A 182 13.38 0.48 -9.74
C VAL A 182 12.51 0.19 -10.96
N GLU A 183 12.56 1.06 -11.96
CA GLU A 183 11.94 0.83 -13.26
C GLU A 183 12.62 -0.38 -13.90
N ILE A 184 12.04 -1.58 -13.74
CA ILE A 184 12.50 -2.75 -14.48
C ILE A 184 12.06 -2.55 -15.93
N ARG A 185 12.93 -1.94 -16.74
CA ARG A 185 12.66 -1.62 -18.16
C ARG A 185 12.39 -2.84 -19.04
N ALA A 186 12.65 -4.05 -18.55
CA ALA A 186 12.08 -5.30 -19.05
C ALA A 186 12.46 -6.44 -18.10
N VAL A 187 11.50 -7.28 -17.71
CA VAL A 187 11.81 -8.66 -17.28
C VAL A 187 12.14 -9.43 -18.56
N SER A 188 13.40 -9.34 -19.01
CA SER A 188 13.81 -9.96 -20.28
C SER A 188 13.78 -11.48 -20.23
N SER A 189 13.81 -12.08 -19.04
CA SER A 189 13.84 -13.54 -18.89
C SER A 189 13.21 -14.01 -17.58
N THR A 190 12.05 -14.67 -17.67
CA THR A 190 11.50 -15.51 -16.61
C THR A 190 12.12 -16.91 -16.74
N SER A 191 13.30 -17.17 -16.18
CA SER A 191 13.87 -18.52 -16.26
C SER A 191 13.09 -19.49 -15.37
N VAL A 192 12.75 -20.66 -15.91
CA VAL A 192 12.16 -21.76 -15.14
C VAL A 192 13.24 -22.85 -15.06
N MET A 193 13.60 -23.24 -13.83
CA MET A 193 14.50 -24.37 -13.57
C MET A 193 13.68 -25.54 -13.02
N VAL A 194 13.69 -26.66 -13.72
CA VAL A 194 13.10 -27.92 -13.23
C VAL A 194 14.25 -28.84 -12.86
N ASN A 195 14.34 -29.21 -11.59
CA ASN A 195 15.34 -30.15 -11.10
C ASN A 195 14.70 -31.53 -10.90
N ALA A 196 15.17 -32.53 -11.63
CA ALA A 196 14.78 -33.92 -11.44
C ALA A 196 15.96 -34.65 -10.77
N CYS A 197 15.77 -35.04 -9.51
CA CYS A 197 16.80 -35.76 -8.77
C CYS A 197 16.37 -37.21 -8.57
N TYR A 198 17.31 -38.12 -8.86
CA TYR A 198 17.12 -39.55 -8.67
C TYR A 198 18.06 -40.03 -7.58
N ASP A 199 17.48 -40.63 -6.53
CA ASP A 199 18.20 -41.46 -5.58
C ASP A 199 18.25 -42.89 -6.15
N LEU A 200 19.41 -43.27 -6.67
CA LEU A 200 19.68 -44.66 -7.04
C LEU A 200 19.93 -45.46 -5.77
N LEU A 201 18.85 -45.98 -5.18
CA LEU A 201 18.91 -47.00 -4.14
C LEU A 201 19.40 -48.31 -4.77
N SER A 202 20.72 -48.51 -4.78
CA SER A 202 21.31 -49.81 -5.09
C SER A 202 21.37 -50.61 -3.79
N GLU A 203 20.59 -51.69 -3.70
CA GLU A 203 20.63 -52.60 -2.55
C GLU A 203 22.05 -53.20 -2.42
N GLY A 204 22.82 -52.72 -1.44
CA GLY A 204 24.07 -53.36 -1.02
C GLY A 204 25.32 -52.48 -0.83
N LEU A 205 25.31 -51.17 -1.13
CA LEU A 205 26.44 -50.28 -0.81
C LEU A 205 26.00 -49.11 0.06
N GLY A 206 26.70 -48.90 1.19
CA GLY A 206 26.42 -47.85 2.19
C GLY A 206 26.71 -46.40 1.76
N VAL A 207 26.64 -46.10 0.46
CA VAL A 207 26.70 -44.74 -0.11
C VAL A 207 25.66 -44.63 -1.22
N VAL A 208 24.72 -43.69 -1.08
CA VAL A 208 23.69 -43.43 -2.10
C VAL A 208 24.22 -42.36 -3.04
N PRO A 209 24.55 -42.68 -4.31
CA PRO A 209 24.92 -41.65 -5.27
C PRO A 209 23.68 -40.85 -5.65
N TYR A 210 23.64 -39.59 -5.20
CA TYR A 210 22.61 -38.64 -5.57
C TYR A 210 22.97 -38.00 -6.92
N ALA A 211 22.09 -38.12 -7.91
CA ALA A 211 22.24 -37.47 -9.20
C ALA A 211 21.05 -36.55 -9.47
N CYS A 212 21.32 -35.25 -9.60
CA CYS A 212 20.33 -34.27 -10.04
C CYS A 212 20.59 -33.87 -11.49
N VAL A 213 19.53 -33.92 -12.29
CA VAL A 213 19.50 -33.37 -13.63
C VAL A 213 18.61 -32.13 -13.61
N GLY A 214 19.23 -30.96 -13.72
CA GLY A 214 18.54 -29.69 -13.85
C GLY A 214 18.31 -29.35 -15.32
N LEU A 215 17.05 -29.20 -15.73
CA LEU A 215 16.68 -28.60 -17.01
C LEU A 215 16.30 -27.14 -16.76
N GLY A 216 17.12 -26.23 -17.28
CA GLY A 216 16.87 -24.78 -17.23
C GLY A 216 16.63 -24.22 -18.64
N GLY A 217 15.59 -23.41 -18.79
CA GLY A 217 15.33 -22.65 -20.01
C GLY A 217 15.39 -21.14 -19.73
N ASN A 218 16.13 -20.39 -20.55
CA ASN A 218 16.12 -18.92 -20.52
C ASN A 218 15.18 -18.42 -21.63
N PHE A 219 14.08 -17.76 -21.28
CA PHE A 219 13.22 -17.12 -22.29
C PHE A 219 13.87 -15.80 -22.67
N VAL A 220 14.41 -15.69 -23.88
CA VAL A 220 14.91 -14.43 -24.42
C VAL A 220 14.01 -14.04 -25.59
N GLY A 221 13.22 -12.98 -25.38
CA GLY A 221 12.59 -12.18 -26.44
C GLY A 221 11.24 -12.68 -26.95
N VAL A 222 10.17 -11.98 -26.56
CA VAL A 222 8.94 -11.91 -27.36
C VAL A 222 9.11 -10.75 -28.32
N VAL A 223 9.50 -11.04 -29.55
CA VAL A 223 9.22 -10.18 -30.70
C VAL A 223 8.60 -11.07 -31.77
N ASP A 224 7.32 -10.84 -32.02
CA ASP A 224 6.54 -11.36 -33.14
C ASP A 224 6.44 -12.90 -33.27
N GLY A 225 5.74 -13.52 -32.32
CA GLY A 225 5.10 -14.84 -32.52
C GLY A 225 6.00 -16.08 -32.60
N HIS A 226 7.33 -15.97 -32.48
CA HIS A 226 8.24 -17.12 -32.43
C HIS A 226 8.87 -17.29 -31.03
N ILE A 227 8.44 -18.34 -30.32
CA ILE A 227 9.08 -18.76 -29.06
C ILE A 227 10.35 -19.54 -29.41
N THR A 228 11.52 -18.95 -29.20
CA THR A 228 12.81 -19.65 -29.38
C THR A 228 13.29 -20.19 -28.04
N ILE A 229 13.02 -21.47 -27.74
CA ILE A 229 13.52 -22.13 -26.54
C ILE A 229 15.00 -22.50 -26.77
N ARG A 230 15.90 -21.96 -25.95
CA ARG A 230 17.30 -22.42 -25.89
C ARG A 230 17.50 -23.30 -24.66
N PRO A 231 17.51 -24.64 -24.81
CA PRO A 231 17.78 -25.54 -23.69
C PRO A 231 19.25 -25.41 -23.29
N SER A 232 19.52 -25.21 -22.00
CA SER A 232 20.85 -25.41 -21.41
C SER A 232 20.80 -26.61 -20.48
N LEU A 233 21.64 -27.61 -20.73
CA LEU A 233 21.80 -28.76 -19.85
C LEU A 233 23.06 -28.57 -19.01
N THR A 234 22.90 -28.41 -17.70
CA THR A 234 24.03 -28.39 -16.76
C THR A 234 24.03 -29.70 -15.98
N LEU A 235 24.98 -30.59 -16.29
CA LEU A 235 25.22 -31.80 -15.51
C LEU A 235 26.06 -31.45 -14.28
N TYR A 236 25.47 -31.55 -13.09
CA TYR A 236 26.20 -31.44 -11.83
C TYR A 236 26.62 -32.84 -11.37
N ALA A 237 27.89 -33.17 -11.55
CA ALA A 237 28.51 -34.34 -10.94
C ALA A 237 29.38 -33.85 -9.77
N PRO A 238 29.03 -34.11 -8.50
CA PRO A 238 29.96 -33.89 -7.41
C PRO A 238 31.12 -34.89 -7.59
N SER A 239 32.29 -34.39 -8.01
CA SER A 239 33.53 -35.16 -7.88
C SER A 239 33.80 -35.33 -6.39
N LYS A 240 33.99 -36.57 -5.95
CA LYS A 240 34.63 -36.87 -4.66
C LYS A 240 36.01 -36.24 -4.60
#